data_AF-A0A401IS32-F1
#
_entry.id   AF-A0A401IS32-F1
#
_cell.length_a   1.000
_cell.length_b   1.000
_cell.length_c   1.000
_cell.angle_alpha   90.00
_cell.angle_beta   90.00
_cell.angle_gamma   90.00
#
_symmetry.space_group_name_H-M   'P 1'
#
loop_
_entity.id
_entity.type
_entity.pdbx_description
1 polymer ?
#
loop_
_entity_poly.entity_id
_entity_poly.type
_entity_poly.pdbx_seq_one_letter_code
_entity_poly.pdbx_strand_id
1 'polypeptide(L)'
;MFFALILAFMQYFASGSSGKGQAILLIIEIIAGIIVGFFPVWVANKLNYQVPRQLYAFFITFLFASVYLGTLQHFYRFAFWDKGLHLVSSSLEVCLGLALFAVLVTPEIQAKISRTFVIFYAFCFSLLCGVLWELYEFTCDSFGMNLQRYLLNGHPKVGRAALMDTMTDLLCDFAGALLFCIYLYFKFRRDPGSLKTFFFNKKSSMDS
;
A
#
# COMPACT_ATOMS: atom_id res chain seq x y z
N MET A 1 -2.57 -15.82 5.41
CA MET A 1 -1.55 -15.51 6.44
C MET A 1 -1.59 -16.46 7.63
N PHE A 2 -2.75 -16.79 8.22
CA PHE A 2 -2.82 -17.78 9.31
C PHE A 2 -2.26 -19.16 8.94
N PHE A 3 -2.54 -19.65 7.73
CA PHE A 3 -1.92 -20.88 7.22
C PHE A 3 -0.38 -20.77 7.10
N ALA A 4 0.13 -19.63 6.60
CA ALA A 4 1.56 -19.36 6.53
C ALA A 4 2.20 -19.31 7.93
N LEU A 5 1.49 -18.80 8.93
CA LEU A 5 1.93 -18.80 10.33
C LEU A 5 2.06 -20.23 10.86
N ILE A 6 1.09 -21.11 10.56
CA ILE A 6 1.15 -22.54 10.93
C ILE A 6 2.38 -23.20 10.28
N LEU A 7 2.61 -22.97 8.99
CA LEU A 7 3.79 -23.49 8.29
C LEU A 7 5.10 -22.96 8.88
N ALA A 8 5.16 -21.69 9.24
CA ALA A 8 6.34 -21.08 9.87
C ALA A 8 6.62 -21.68 11.26
N PHE A 9 5.58 -21.96 12.06
CA PHE A 9 5.72 -22.69 13.32
C PHE A 9 6.19 -24.13 13.09
N MET A 10 5.63 -24.85 12.11
CA MET A 10 6.10 -26.19 11.76
C MET A 10 7.57 -26.19 11.36
N GLN A 11 8.00 -25.21 10.55
CA GLN A 11 9.39 -25.02 10.15
C GLN A 11 10.30 -24.75 11.36
N TYR A 12 9.85 -23.93 12.33
CA TYR A 12 10.60 -23.68 13.57
C TYR A 12 10.88 -24.98 14.35
N PHE A 13 9.87 -25.84 14.51
CA PHE A 13 10.02 -27.11 15.24
C PHE A 13 10.81 -28.16 14.45
N ALA A 14 10.76 -28.12 13.12
CA ALA A 14 11.53 -29.01 12.25
C ALA A 14 13.00 -28.56 12.05
N SER A 15 13.34 -27.32 12.37
CA SER A 15 14.67 -26.74 12.12
C SER A 15 15.67 -27.00 13.25
N GLY A 16 16.93 -27.27 12.88
CA GLY A 16 18.08 -27.25 13.79
C GLY A 16 18.38 -25.84 14.32
N SER A 17 19.36 -25.71 15.23
CA SER A 17 19.71 -24.44 15.90
C SER A 17 19.95 -23.27 14.94
N SER A 18 20.56 -23.51 13.77
CA SER A 18 20.81 -22.51 12.73
C SER A 18 19.55 -22.06 11.97
N GLY A 19 18.56 -22.94 11.79
CA GLY A 19 17.32 -22.63 11.07
C GLY A 19 16.25 -21.97 11.95
N LYS A 20 16.34 -22.11 13.28
CA LYS A 20 15.40 -21.50 14.22
C LYS A 20 15.40 -19.97 14.19
N GLY A 21 16.57 -19.35 14.01
CA GLY A 21 16.66 -17.88 13.90
C GLY A 21 15.88 -17.34 12.70
N GLN A 22 16.04 -17.97 11.53
CA GLN A 22 15.31 -17.61 10.31
C GLN A 22 13.79 -17.85 10.47
N ALA A 23 13.41 -18.97 11.09
CA ALA A 23 12.00 -19.26 11.35
C ALA A 23 11.36 -18.25 12.32
N ILE A 24 12.09 -17.76 13.34
CA ILE A 24 11.60 -16.71 14.25
C ILE A 24 11.37 -15.40 13.49
N LEU A 25 12.32 -14.98 12.65
CA LEU A 25 12.17 -13.76 11.85
C LEU A 25 10.95 -13.86 10.94
N LEU A 26 10.76 -15.00 10.26
CA LEU A 26 9.59 -15.26 9.43
C LEU A 26 8.27 -15.17 10.22
N ILE A 27 8.24 -15.71 11.44
CA ILE A 27 7.06 -15.61 12.31
C ILE A 27 6.76 -14.15 12.67
N ILE A 28 7.78 -13.36 13.03
CA ILE A 28 7.63 -11.93 13.34
C ILE A 28 7.07 -11.18 12.14
N GLU A 29 7.62 -11.41 10.94
CA GLU A 29 7.16 -10.78 9.70
C GLU A 29 5.69 -11.12 9.39
N ILE A 30 5.29 -12.39 9.56
CA ILE A 30 3.91 -12.83 9.36
C ILE A 30 2.97 -12.16 10.38
N ILE A 31 3.36 -12.08 11.65
CA ILE A 31 2.56 -11.42 12.69
C ILE A 31 2.42 -9.92 12.41
N ALA A 32 3.52 -9.25 12.07
CA ALA A 32 3.52 -7.84 11.71
C ALA A 32 2.59 -7.59 10.50
N GLY A 33 2.70 -8.40 9.46
CA GLY A 33 1.83 -8.29 8.29
C GLY A 33 0.35 -8.59 8.60
N ILE A 34 0.05 -9.50 9.52
CA ILE A 34 -1.32 -9.74 10.02
C ILE A 34 -1.85 -8.48 10.72
N ILE A 35 -1.07 -7.90 11.64
CA ILE A 35 -1.44 -6.69 12.38
C ILE A 35 -1.72 -5.53 11.41
N VAL A 36 -0.80 -5.29 10.48
CA VAL A 36 -0.95 -4.26 9.44
C VAL A 36 -2.18 -4.52 8.58
N GLY A 37 -2.44 -5.78 8.21
CA GLY A 37 -3.62 -6.16 7.44
C GLY A 37 -4.94 -5.92 8.15
N PHE A 38 -4.99 -6.12 9.47
CA PHE A 38 -6.20 -5.86 10.26
C PHE A 38 -6.37 -4.40 10.68
N PHE A 39 -5.29 -3.60 10.67
CA PHE A 39 -5.30 -2.25 11.19
C PHE A 39 -6.35 -1.33 10.53
N PRO A 40 -6.46 -1.23 9.18
CA PRO A 40 -7.46 -0.37 8.56
C PRO A 40 -8.91 -0.78 8.88
N VAL A 41 -9.17 -2.08 8.95
CA VAL A 41 -10.50 -2.62 9.30
C VAL A 41 -10.84 -2.31 10.75
N TRP A 42 -9.87 -2.47 11.66
CA TRP A 42 -10.03 -2.14 13.08
C TRP A 42 -10.31 -0.65 13.28
N VAL A 43 -9.54 0.24 12.62
CA VAL A 43 -9.76 1.69 12.67
C VAL A 43 -11.14 2.05 12.11
N ALA A 44 -11.51 1.52 10.95
CA ALA A 44 -12.82 1.79 10.34
C ALA A 44 -13.97 1.34 11.27
N ASN A 45 -13.85 0.17 11.89
CA ASN A 45 -14.83 -0.32 12.87
C ASN A 45 -14.92 0.59 14.10
N LYS A 46 -13.78 1.03 14.65
CA LYS A 46 -13.73 1.93 15.81
C LYS A 46 -14.34 3.30 15.51
N LEU A 47 -14.17 3.80 14.29
CA LEU A 47 -14.72 5.07 13.84
C LEU A 47 -16.14 4.94 13.24
N ASN A 48 -16.74 3.74 13.28
CA ASN A 48 -18.07 3.42 12.75
C ASN A 48 -18.24 3.71 11.23
N TYR A 49 -17.18 3.46 10.46
CA TYR A 49 -17.18 3.55 9.00
C TYR A 49 -17.06 2.18 8.33
N GLN A 50 -17.63 2.07 7.13
CA GLN A 50 -17.42 0.97 6.20
C GLN A 50 -16.31 1.36 5.21
N VAL A 51 -15.32 0.48 5.05
CA VAL A 51 -14.24 0.68 4.10
C VAL A 51 -14.79 0.51 2.67
N PRO A 52 -14.53 1.45 1.74
CA PRO A 52 -14.91 1.32 0.34
C PRO A 52 -14.40 0.01 -0.26
N ARG A 53 -15.23 -0.68 -1.05
CA ARG A 53 -14.89 -1.98 -1.63
C ARG A 53 -13.61 -1.93 -2.47
N GLN A 54 -13.42 -0.85 -3.22
CA GLN A 54 -12.27 -0.63 -4.10
C GLN A 54 -11.00 -0.44 -3.28
N LEU A 55 -11.07 0.39 -2.23
CA LEU A 55 -9.97 0.60 -1.29
C LEU A 55 -9.57 -0.73 -0.65
N TYR A 56 -10.54 -1.51 -0.16
CA TYR A 56 -10.29 -2.82 0.44
C TYR A 56 -9.69 -3.83 -0.56
N ALA A 57 -10.20 -3.88 -1.79
CA ALA A 57 -9.70 -4.79 -2.82
C ALA A 57 -8.23 -4.50 -3.18
N PHE A 58 -7.89 -3.22 -3.40
CA PHE A 58 -6.51 -2.83 -3.63
C PHE A 58 -5.63 -3.10 -2.42
N PHE A 59 -6.13 -2.87 -1.20
CA PHE A 59 -5.37 -3.07 0.02
C PHE A 59 -4.99 -4.54 0.21
N ILE A 60 -5.96 -5.46 0.05
CA ILE A 60 -5.71 -6.89 0.15
C ILE A 60 -4.80 -7.38 -1.00
N THR A 61 -4.98 -6.85 -2.21
CA THR A 61 -4.12 -7.18 -3.35
C THR A 61 -2.67 -6.76 -3.10
N PHE A 62 -2.47 -5.52 -2.65
CA PHE A 62 -1.15 -4.99 -2.30
C PHE A 62 -0.51 -5.81 -1.18
N LEU A 63 -1.23 -6.06 -0.08
CA LEU A 63 -0.73 -6.83 1.05
C LEU A 63 -0.36 -8.27 0.66
N PHE A 64 -1.16 -8.91 -0.19
CA PHE A 64 -0.83 -10.21 -0.73
C PHE A 64 0.45 -10.17 -1.59
N ALA A 65 0.59 -9.17 -2.45
CA ALA A 65 1.74 -9.06 -3.35
C ALA A 65 3.04 -8.64 -2.62
N SER A 66 2.97 -7.72 -1.66
CA SER A 66 4.14 -7.24 -0.92
C SER A 66 4.56 -8.19 0.18
N VAL A 67 3.63 -8.60 1.05
CA VAL A 67 3.97 -9.45 2.20
C VAL A 67 4.03 -10.91 1.81
N TYR A 68 2.95 -11.47 1.26
CA TYR A 68 2.92 -12.91 0.99
C TYR A 68 3.85 -13.29 -0.15
N LEU A 69 3.69 -12.69 -1.33
CA LEU A 69 4.56 -13.01 -2.47
C LEU A 69 5.96 -12.40 -2.30
N GLY A 70 6.04 -11.12 -1.96
CA GLY A 70 7.32 -10.40 -1.82
C GLY A 70 8.20 -10.97 -0.71
N THR A 71 7.79 -10.82 0.55
CA THR A 71 8.58 -11.27 1.70
C THR A 71 8.60 -12.79 1.84
N LEU A 72 7.43 -13.44 1.96
CA LEU A 72 7.36 -14.86 2.33
C LEU A 72 7.72 -15.81 1.18
N GLN A 73 7.46 -15.44 -0.07
CA GLN A 73 7.82 -16.24 -1.25
C GLN A 73 9.06 -15.71 -1.98
N HIS A 74 9.72 -14.69 -1.42
CA HIS A 74 10.95 -14.09 -1.93
C HIS A 74 10.84 -13.49 -3.33
N PHE A 75 9.67 -12.98 -3.73
CA PHE A 75 9.49 -12.42 -5.08
C PHE A 75 10.28 -11.13 -5.31
N TYR A 76 10.78 -10.46 -4.27
CA TYR A 76 11.69 -9.31 -4.41
C TYR A 76 13.00 -9.64 -5.15
N ARG A 77 13.32 -10.94 -5.35
CA ARG A 77 14.41 -11.41 -6.22
C ARG A 77 14.14 -11.19 -7.71
N PHE A 78 12.88 -11.14 -8.12
CA PHE A 78 12.52 -10.91 -9.52
C PHE A 78 12.70 -9.44 -9.85
N ALA A 79 13.32 -9.17 -10.99
CA ALA A 79 13.47 -7.82 -11.48
C ALA A 79 12.09 -7.15 -11.59
N PHE A 80 12.00 -5.90 -11.16
CA PHE A 80 10.80 -5.05 -11.20
C PHE A 80 9.62 -5.48 -10.32
N TRP A 81 9.72 -6.52 -9.48
CA TRP A 81 8.61 -6.89 -8.57
C TRP A 81 8.15 -5.70 -7.74
N ASP A 82 9.12 -5.07 -7.09
CA ASP A 82 8.97 -3.86 -6.30
C ASP A 82 8.38 -2.69 -7.09
N LYS A 83 8.89 -2.46 -8.31
CA LYS A 83 8.38 -1.39 -9.20
C LYS A 83 6.93 -1.64 -9.62
N GLY A 84 6.54 -2.90 -9.79
CA GLY A 84 5.16 -3.31 -10.00
C GLY A 84 4.28 -3.06 -8.78
N LEU A 85 4.81 -3.23 -7.57
CA LEU A 85 4.09 -2.89 -6.33
C LEU A 85 3.80 -1.39 -6.26
N HIS A 86 4.77 -0.52 -6.54
CA HIS A 86 4.60 0.95 -6.60
C HIS A 86 3.52 1.38 -7.61
N LEU A 87 3.50 0.73 -8.78
CA LEU A 87 2.48 1.00 -9.79
C LEU A 87 1.06 0.63 -9.32
N VAL A 88 0.92 -0.41 -8.49
CA VAL A 88 -0.38 -0.85 -7.96
C VAL A 88 -0.76 -0.10 -6.67
N SER A 89 0.18 0.17 -5.77
CA SER A 89 -0.06 0.90 -4.51
C SER A 89 -0.51 2.32 -4.76
N SER A 90 -0.04 2.97 -5.80
CA SER A 90 -0.52 4.31 -6.15
C SER A 90 -2.03 4.35 -6.46
N SER A 91 -2.60 3.28 -7.03
CA SER A 91 -4.07 3.16 -7.17
C SER A 91 -4.79 2.97 -5.82
N LEU A 92 -4.16 2.24 -4.89
CA LEU A 92 -4.63 2.09 -3.51
C LEU A 92 -4.70 3.45 -2.81
N GLU A 93 -3.64 4.24 -2.92
CA GLU A 93 -3.52 5.55 -2.30
C GLU A 93 -4.46 6.59 -2.90
N VAL A 94 -4.70 6.55 -4.22
CA VAL A 94 -5.76 7.37 -4.85
C VAL A 94 -7.12 7.02 -4.23
N CYS A 95 -7.44 5.73 -4.05
CA CYS A 95 -8.69 5.32 -3.37
C CYS A 95 -8.74 5.84 -1.93
N LEU A 96 -7.61 5.81 -1.22
CA LEU A 96 -7.51 6.32 0.15
C LEU A 96 -7.73 7.83 0.19
N GLY A 97 -7.13 8.58 -0.74
CA GLY A 97 -7.32 10.02 -0.87
C GLY A 97 -8.78 10.38 -1.12
N LEU A 98 -9.48 9.66 -2.01
CA LEU A 98 -10.92 9.84 -2.22
C LEU A 98 -11.74 9.56 -0.96
N ALA A 99 -11.38 8.51 -0.22
CA ALA A 99 -12.06 8.15 1.01
C ALA A 99 -11.84 9.21 2.12
N LEU A 100 -10.62 9.74 2.24
CA LEU A 100 -10.28 10.81 3.17
C LEU A 100 -10.97 12.13 2.80
N PHE A 101 -11.02 12.49 1.52
CA PHE A 101 -11.78 13.66 1.06
C PHE A 101 -13.24 13.62 1.56
N ALA A 102 -13.87 12.45 1.53
CA ALA A 102 -15.24 12.27 1.98
C ALA A 102 -15.43 12.49 3.49
N VAL A 103 -14.39 12.26 4.29
CA VAL A 103 -14.41 12.45 5.75
C VAL A 103 -14.04 13.88 6.12
N LEU A 104 -13.10 14.49 5.40
CA LEU A 104 -12.55 15.81 5.70
C LEU A 104 -13.43 16.97 5.19
N VAL A 105 -14.25 16.73 4.16
CA VAL A 105 -15.09 17.75 3.52
C VAL A 105 -16.56 17.47 3.80
N THR A 106 -17.35 18.47 4.17
CA THR A 106 -18.78 18.24 4.46
C THR A 106 -19.57 17.92 3.18
N PRO A 107 -20.66 17.13 3.26
CA PRO A 107 -21.46 16.75 2.08
C PRO A 107 -21.96 17.94 1.24
N GLU A 108 -22.29 19.06 1.90
CA GLU A 108 -22.76 20.29 1.23
C GLU A 108 -21.66 20.93 0.39
N ILE A 109 -20.41 20.85 0.84
CA ILE A 109 -19.24 21.34 0.11
C ILE A 109 -18.82 20.33 -0.95
N GLN A 110 -18.84 19.03 -0.65
CA GLN A 110 -18.55 17.96 -1.63
C GLN A 110 -19.41 18.10 -2.89
N ALA A 111 -20.70 18.43 -2.73
CA ALA A 111 -21.63 18.61 -3.84
C ALA A 111 -21.30 19.81 -4.76
N LYS A 112 -20.53 20.78 -4.26
CA LYS A 112 -20.14 22.00 -4.99
C LYS A 112 -18.76 21.87 -5.66
N ILE A 113 -17.94 20.91 -5.24
CA ILE A 113 -16.60 20.70 -5.78
C ILE A 113 -16.68 19.90 -7.08
N SER A 114 -15.93 20.33 -8.09
CA SER A 114 -15.88 19.59 -9.36
C SER A 114 -15.22 18.22 -9.18
N ARG A 115 -15.77 17.20 -9.85
CA ARG A 115 -15.20 15.83 -9.81
C ARG A 115 -13.77 15.78 -10.31
N THR A 116 -13.43 16.59 -11.32
CA THR A 116 -12.07 16.72 -11.83
C THR A 116 -11.10 17.20 -10.75
N PHE A 117 -11.51 18.18 -9.94
CA PHE A 117 -10.71 18.64 -8.81
C PHE A 117 -10.53 17.56 -7.76
N VAL A 118 -11.58 16.80 -7.43
CA VAL A 118 -11.48 15.68 -6.47
C VAL A 118 -10.50 14.60 -6.96
N ILE A 119 -10.53 14.26 -8.25
CA ILE A 119 -9.56 13.33 -8.84
C ILE A 119 -8.13 13.89 -8.77
N PHE A 120 -7.94 15.16 -9.10
CA PHE A 120 -6.63 15.81 -9.05
C PHE A 120 -6.08 15.87 -7.61
N TYR A 121 -6.93 16.18 -6.64
CA TYR A 121 -6.60 16.09 -5.22
C TYR A 121 -6.13 14.68 -4.84
N ALA A 122 -6.88 13.64 -5.22
CA ALA A 122 -6.52 12.26 -4.90
C ALA A 122 -5.23 11.81 -5.59
N PHE A 123 -4.98 12.29 -6.81
CA PHE A 123 -3.70 12.12 -7.51
C PHE A 123 -2.53 12.71 -6.71
N CYS A 124 -2.63 13.99 -6.33
CA CYS A 124 -1.60 14.65 -5.52
C CYS A 124 -1.39 13.97 -4.15
N PHE A 125 -2.48 13.50 -3.53
CA PHE A 125 -2.41 12.76 -2.28
C PHE A 125 -1.62 11.45 -2.43
N SER A 126 -1.84 10.68 -3.50
CA SER A 126 -1.05 9.47 -3.76
C SER A 126 0.42 9.77 -3.96
N LEU A 127 0.78 10.81 -4.73
CA LEU A 127 2.19 11.18 -4.89
C LEU A 127 2.84 11.57 -3.55
N LEU A 128 2.10 12.24 -2.65
CA LEU A 128 2.58 12.51 -1.30
C LEU A 128 2.85 11.21 -0.52
N CYS A 129 1.97 10.21 -0.64
CA CYS A 129 2.19 8.89 -0.03
C CYS A 129 3.46 8.21 -0.57
N GLY A 130 3.70 8.22 -1.88
CA GLY A 130 4.92 7.70 -2.49
C GLY A 130 6.18 8.41 -1.97
N VAL A 131 6.17 9.74 -1.88
CA VAL A 131 7.29 10.50 -1.29
C VAL A 131 7.51 10.13 0.19
N LEU A 132 6.43 10.00 0.97
CA LEU A 132 6.54 9.58 2.38
C LEU A 132 7.09 8.16 2.52
N TRP A 133 6.77 7.26 1.59
CA TRP A 133 7.33 5.92 1.53
C TRP A 133 8.84 5.96 1.29
N GLU A 134 9.32 6.73 0.30
CA GLU A 134 10.75 6.89 0.04
C GLU A 134 11.50 7.51 1.23
N LEU A 135 10.88 8.44 1.95
CA LEU A 135 11.47 8.99 3.18
C LEU A 135 11.55 7.94 4.30
N TYR A 136 10.57 7.05 4.40
CA TYR A 136 10.62 5.91 5.30
C TYR A 136 11.78 4.97 4.93
N GLU A 137 11.93 4.63 3.66
CA GLU A 137 13.02 3.77 3.18
C GLU A 137 14.39 4.37 3.47
N PHE A 138 14.58 5.64 3.11
CA PHE A 138 15.79 6.40 3.41
C PHE A 138 16.12 6.39 4.91
N THR A 139 15.10 6.57 5.75
CA THR A 139 15.27 6.55 7.21
C THR A 139 15.70 5.17 7.69
N CYS A 140 15.07 4.10 7.19
CA CYS A 140 15.42 2.72 7.50
C CYS A 140 16.83 2.32 7.05
N ASP A 141 17.30 2.85 5.92
CA ASP A 141 18.66 2.61 5.43
C ASP A 141 19.73 3.17 6.37
N SER A 142 19.40 4.23 7.14
CA SER A 142 20.26 4.73 8.22
C SER A 142 20.45 3.74 9.39
N PHE A 143 19.58 2.73 9.49
CA PHE A 143 19.67 1.64 10.47
C PHE A 143 20.29 0.36 9.89
N GLY A 144 20.99 0.47 8.76
CA GLY A 144 21.71 -0.65 8.13
C GLY A 144 20.82 -1.53 7.24
N MET A 145 19.65 -1.02 6.83
CA MET A 145 18.84 -1.63 5.78
C MET A 145 19.35 -1.23 4.38
N ASN A 146 18.69 -1.72 3.34
CA ASN A 146 19.01 -1.40 1.94
C ASN A 146 17.71 -1.38 1.11
N LEU A 147 16.71 -0.67 1.62
CA LEU A 147 15.38 -0.54 1.04
C LEU A 147 15.45 0.26 -0.28
N GLN A 148 16.19 1.38 -0.32
CA GLN A 148 16.42 2.14 -1.56
C GLN A 148 17.44 1.49 -2.50
N ARG A 149 17.87 0.26 -2.20
CA ARG A 149 18.85 -0.53 -2.96
C ARG A 149 20.12 0.24 -3.32
N TYR A 150 20.59 1.12 -2.44
CA TYR A 150 21.78 1.92 -2.65
C TYR A 150 23.09 1.10 -2.59
N LEU A 151 23.05 -0.10 -1.99
CA LEU A 151 24.13 -1.09 -1.99
C LEU A 151 23.93 -2.16 -3.07
N LEU A 152 25.03 -2.58 -3.69
CA LEU A 152 25.12 -3.77 -4.55
C LEU A 152 26.23 -4.67 -4.03
N ASN A 153 25.90 -5.91 -3.65
CA ASN A 153 26.86 -6.86 -3.05
C ASN A 153 27.61 -6.27 -1.84
N GLY A 154 26.94 -5.46 -1.02
CA GLY A 154 27.52 -4.79 0.13
C GLY A 154 28.35 -3.55 -0.18
N HIS A 155 28.52 -3.17 -1.45
CA HIS A 155 29.26 -1.99 -1.87
C HIS A 155 28.30 -0.85 -2.28
N PRO A 156 28.53 0.39 -1.85
CA PRO A 156 27.72 1.54 -2.29
C PRO A 156 27.79 1.75 -3.80
N LYS A 157 26.62 1.94 -4.42
CA LYS A 157 26.51 2.47 -5.77
C LYS A 157 26.96 3.94 -5.77
N VAL A 158 27.48 4.42 -6.91
CA VAL A 158 28.04 5.78 -7.03
C VAL A 158 27.25 6.62 -8.04
N GLY A 159 27.02 7.90 -7.70
CA GLY A 159 26.33 8.85 -8.57
C GLY A 159 24.87 8.47 -8.81
N ARG A 160 24.39 8.65 -10.05
CA ARG A 160 22.99 8.38 -10.42
C ARG A 160 22.56 6.94 -10.14
N ALA A 161 23.48 5.97 -10.18
CA ALA A 161 23.15 4.57 -9.94
C ALA A 161 22.58 4.32 -8.54
N ALA A 162 23.02 5.08 -7.53
CA ALA A 162 22.48 5.00 -6.17
C ALA A 162 21.06 5.58 -6.06
N LEU A 163 20.68 6.48 -6.98
CA LEU A 163 19.38 7.16 -6.98
C LEU A 163 18.33 6.44 -7.83
N MET A 164 18.75 5.49 -8.67
CA MET A 164 17.89 4.91 -9.69
C MET A 164 16.71 4.13 -9.11
N ASP A 165 16.83 3.58 -7.91
CA ASP A 165 15.76 2.81 -7.29
C ASP A 165 14.59 3.74 -6.92
N THR A 166 14.80 4.60 -5.93
CA THR A 166 13.89 5.68 -5.52
C THR A 166 13.30 6.48 -6.67
N MET A 167 14.12 6.88 -7.64
CA MET A 167 13.60 7.64 -8.78
C MET A 167 12.66 6.80 -9.66
N THR A 168 12.92 5.50 -9.78
CA THR A 168 12.03 4.60 -10.52
C THR A 168 10.76 4.32 -9.72
N ASP A 169 10.83 4.20 -8.40
CA ASP A 169 9.66 4.05 -7.52
C ASP A 169 8.71 5.23 -7.64
N LEU A 170 9.22 6.45 -7.49
CA LEU A 170 8.44 7.67 -7.66
C LEU A 170 7.84 7.81 -9.07
N LEU A 171 8.54 7.34 -10.11
CA LEU A 171 8.02 7.30 -11.47
C LEU A 171 6.91 6.26 -11.64
N CYS A 172 7.05 5.09 -11.01
CA CYS A 172 6.03 4.05 -10.99
C CYS A 172 4.79 4.51 -10.23
N ASP A 173 4.96 5.18 -9.08
CA ASP A 173 3.87 5.80 -8.32
C ASP A 173 3.14 6.86 -9.16
N PHE A 174 3.90 7.74 -9.82
CA PHE A 174 3.34 8.75 -10.71
C PHE A 174 2.54 8.12 -11.85
N ALA A 175 3.11 7.13 -12.55
CA ALA A 175 2.48 6.49 -13.68
C ALA A 175 1.21 5.71 -13.26
N GLY A 176 1.28 4.96 -12.16
CA GLY A 176 0.15 4.18 -11.65
C GLY A 176 -1.01 5.08 -11.19
N ALA A 177 -0.71 6.12 -10.41
CA ALA A 177 -1.70 7.12 -10.01
C ALA A 177 -2.33 7.80 -11.23
N LEU A 178 -1.52 8.23 -12.20
CA LEU A 178 -2.01 8.92 -13.40
C LEU A 178 -2.96 8.04 -14.22
N LEU A 179 -2.56 6.80 -14.50
CA LEU A 179 -3.38 5.84 -15.24
C LEU A 179 -4.72 5.59 -14.53
N PHE A 180 -4.69 5.42 -13.21
CA PHE A 180 -5.90 5.18 -12.44
C PHE A 180 -6.80 6.43 -12.39
N CYS A 181 -6.24 7.62 -12.23
CA CYS A 181 -6.98 8.88 -12.27
C CYS A 181 -7.60 9.15 -13.66
N ILE A 182 -6.93 8.79 -14.76
CA ILE A 182 -7.50 8.83 -16.10
C ILE A 182 -8.71 7.89 -16.19
N TYR A 183 -8.57 6.66 -15.70
CA TYR A 183 -9.69 5.71 -15.61
C TYR A 183 -10.88 6.30 -14.82
N LEU A 184 -10.62 6.87 -13.64
CA LEU A 184 -11.64 7.48 -12.79
C LEU A 184 -12.32 8.68 -13.46
N TYR A 185 -11.56 9.51 -14.18
CA TYR A 185 -12.09 10.64 -14.93
C TYR A 185 -13.15 10.20 -15.94
N PHE A 186 -12.84 9.18 -16.75
CA PHE A 186 -13.82 8.63 -17.70
C PHE A 186 -14.98 7.92 -17.00
N LYS A 187 -14.70 7.20 -15.90
CA LYS A 187 -15.74 6.54 -15.08
C LYS A 187 -16.76 7.54 -14.54
N PHE A 188 -16.29 8.63 -13.92
CA PHE A 188 -17.14 9.64 -13.30
C PHE A 188 -17.83 10.57 -14.31
N ARG A 189 -17.31 10.66 -15.54
CA ARG A 189 -18.03 11.29 -16.65
C ARG A 189 -19.21 10.46 -17.13
N ARG A 190 -19.06 9.13 -17.20
CA ARG A 190 -20.13 8.21 -17.61
C ARG A 190 -21.18 8.00 -16.51
N ASP A 191 -20.73 7.84 -15.27
CA ASP A 191 -21.60 7.69 -14.10
C ASP A 191 -21.10 8.61 -12.97
N PRO A 192 -21.65 9.84 -12.89
CA PRO A 192 -21.28 10.79 -11.84
C PRO A 192 -21.54 10.30 -10.42
N GLY A 193 -22.51 9.40 -10.21
CA GLY A 193 -22.86 8.87 -8.90
C GLY A 193 -21.81 7.90 -8.35
N SER A 194 -21.05 7.24 -9.25
CA SER A 194 -20.05 6.25 -8.87
C SER A 194 -18.89 6.78 -8.02
N LEU A 195 -18.65 8.09 -7.96
CA LEU A 195 -17.66 8.69 -7.05
C LEU A 195 -17.92 8.30 -5.59
N LYS A 196 -19.20 8.28 -5.16
CA LYS A 196 -19.58 7.95 -3.79
C LYS A 196 -19.23 6.51 -3.39
N THR A 197 -18.97 5.63 -4.36
CA THR A 197 -18.54 4.25 -4.07
C THR A 197 -17.12 4.18 -3.50
N PHE A 198 -16.32 5.24 -3.65
CA PHE A 198 -14.97 5.36 -3.09
C PHE A 198 -14.95 6.04 -1.71
N PHE A 199 -16.10 6.48 -1.19
CA PHE A 199 -16.18 7.24 0.06
C PHE A 199 -16.43 6.32 1.26
N PHE A 200 -15.83 6.65 2.41
CA PHE A 200 -16.21 6.01 3.66
C PHE A 200 -17.68 6.29 3.95
N ASN A 201 -18.47 5.22 4.16
CA ASN A 201 -19.87 5.34 4.54
C ASN A 201 -20.01 5.03 6.03
N LYS A 202 -20.81 5.78 6.79
CA LYS A 202 -21.13 5.40 8.17
C LYS A 202 -21.89 4.07 8.15
N LYS A 203 -21.58 3.18 9.09
CA LYS A 203 -22.38 1.96 9.27
C LYS A 203 -23.80 2.33 9.69
N SER A 204 -24.78 1.64 9.12
CA SER A 204 -26.17 1.73 9.54
C SER A 204 -26.30 1.21 10.97
N SER A 205 -27.23 1.75 11.77
CA SER A 205 -27.57 1.24 13.11
C SER A 205 -28.16 -0.18 13.10
N MET A 206 -28.32 -0.79 11.92
CA MET A 206 -28.77 -2.18 11.74
C MET A 206 -27.61 -3.17 11.51
N ASP A 207 -26.36 -2.69 11.38
CA ASP A 207 -25.17 -3.51 11.10
C ASP A 207 -24.34 -3.84 12.36
N SER A 208 -24.86 -3.57 13.56
CA SER A 208 -24.25 -3.82 14.88
C SER A 208 -25.00 -4.88 15.66
#